data_AF-A0A0Q9QMP2-F1
#
_entry.id   AF-A0A0Q9QMP2-F1
#
_cell.length_a   1.000
_cell.length_b   1.000
_cell.length_c   1.000
_cell.angle_alpha   90.00
_cell.angle_beta   90.00
_cell.angle_gamma   90.00
#
_symmetry.space_group_name_H-M   'P 1'
#
loop_
_entity.id
_entity.type
_entity.pdbx_description
1 polymer ?
#
loop_
_entity_poly.entity_id
_entity_poly.type
_entity_poly.pdbx_seq_one_letter_code
_entity_poly.pdbx_strand_id
1 'polypeptide(L)'
;MLAAAVDAARNGLLEVAGEHEVGEHVGAFPDAERLVTHRFAAHVPGYEGWHWFATLARVPRGKDATVCEVGLLPSENALLAPDWVPWSERVRPEDTAEEDAVAPKDVAPEDATPEDAARVPEADIAETDAEAAPGGESPVA
;
A
#
# COMPACT_ATOMS: atom_id res chain seq x y z
N MET A 1 -28.70 5.94 18.02
CA MET A 1 -27.81 7.12 17.91
C MET A 1 -26.55 6.69 17.18
N LEU A 2 -25.96 7.52 16.31
CA LEU A 2 -24.74 7.14 15.59
C LEU A 2 -23.58 6.85 16.55
N ALA A 3 -23.40 7.64 17.60
CA ALA A 3 -22.39 7.39 18.63
C ALA A 3 -22.53 6.05 19.39
N ALA A 4 -23.68 5.38 19.28
CA ALA A 4 -23.90 4.06 19.87
C ALA A 4 -23.74 2.92 18.85
N ALA A 5 -23.46 3.22 17.57
CA ALA A 5 -23.37 2.25 16.48
C ALA A 5 -21.95 1.63 16.39
N VAL A 6 -21.38 1.26 17.54
CA VAL A 6 -20.00 0.73 17.63
C VAL A 6 -19.87 -0.57 16.83
N ASP A 7 -20.86 -1.45 16.88
CA ASP A 7 -20.83 -2.72 16.14
C ASP A 7 -20.87 -2.50 14.62
N ALA A 8 -21.66 -1.53 14.14
CA ALA A 8 -21.70 -1.19 12.72
C ALA A 8 -20.35 -0.61 12.25
N ALA A 9 -19.72 0.22 13.08
CA ALA A 9 -18.38 0.75 12.82
C ALA A 9 -17.32 -0.37 12.79
N ARG A 10 -17.34 -1.27 13.77
CA ARG A 10 -16.43 -2.43 13.83
C ARG A 10 -16.63 -3.32 12.61
N ASN A 11 -17.86 -3.66 12.26
CA ASN A 11 -18.14 -4.51 11.10
C ASN A 11 -17.62 -3.88 9.79
N GLY A 12 -17.76 -2.56 9.63
CA GLY A 12 -17.16 -1.86 8.48
C GLY A 12 -15.64 -1.96 8.42
N LEU A 13 -14.95 -1.95 9.58
CA LEU A 13 -13.50 -2.17 9.64
C LEU A 13 -13.12 -3.61 9.24
N LEU A 14 -13.91 -4.59 9.69
CA LEU A 14 -13.67 -6.00 9.41
C LEU A 14 -13.86 -6.39 7.93
N GLU A 15 -14.43 -5.51 7.11
CA GLU A 15 -14.45 -5.70 5.66
C GLU A 15 -13.06 -5.54 5.01
N VAL A 16 -12.14 -4.82 5.67
CA VAL A 16 -10.80 -4.50 5.13
C VAL A 16 -9.64 -4.93 6.04
N ALA A 17 -9.90 -5.14 7.32
CA ALA A 17 -8.90 -5.48 8.33
C ALA A 17 -9.18 -6.85 8.97
N GLY A 18 -8.14 -7.54 9.40
CA GLY A 18 -8.28 -8.77 10.18
C GLY A 18 -8.88 -8.51 11.56
N GLU A 19 -9.62 -9.47 12.11
CA GLU A 19 -10.25 -9.33 13.43
C GLU A 19 -9.25 -9.00 14.55
N HIS A 20 -8.04 -9.58 14.48
CA HIS A 20 -6.97 -9.36 15.44
C HIS A 20 -6.33 -7.96 15.31
N GLU A 21 -6.50 -7.28 14.17
CA GLU A 21 -5.95 -5.94 13.92
C GLU A 21 -6.83 -4.82 14.50
N VAL A 22 -8.11 -5.10 14.74
CA VAL A 22 -9.10 -4.12 15.24
C VAL A 22 -9.31 -4.33 16.75
N GLY A 23 -8.60 -3.53 17.55
CA GLY A 23 -8.62 -3.59 19.01
C GLY A 23 -9.85 -2.97 19.67
N GLU A 24 -9.67 -2.51 20.90
CA GLU A 24 -10.75 -1.93 21.72
C GLU A 24 -11.31 -0.63 21.13
N HIS A 25 -12.60 -0.37 21.36
CA HIS A 25 -13.22 0.88 20.96
C HIS A 25 -12.75 2.02 21.87
N VAL A 26 -12.06 2.99 21.27
CA VAL A 26 -11.47 4.15 21.97
C VAL A 26 -12.52 5.23 22.22
N GLY A 27 -13.41 5.47 21.26
CA GLY A 27 -14.44 6.49 21.40
C GLY A 27 -15.15 6.83 20.10
N ALA A 28 -16.23 7.61 20.24
CA ALA A 28 -17.03 8.13 19.15
C ALA A 28 -16.95 9.66 19.13
N PHE A 29 -16.60 10.21 17.97
CA PHE A 29 -16.32 11.63 17.78
C PHE A 29 -17.36 12.20 16.80
N PRO A 30 -18.28 13.07 17.26
CA PRO A 30 -19.25 13.70 16.36
C PRO A 30 -18.57 14.76 15.48
N ASP A 31 -18.58 14.54 14.18
CA ASP A 31 -18.03 15.50 13.20
C ASP A 31 -19.13 16.45 12.69
N ALA A 32 -20.38 15.98 12.61
CA ALA A 32 -21.54 16.78 12.24
C ALA A 32 -22.86 16.19 12.79
N GLU A 33 -24.01 16.83 12.53
CA GLU A 33 -25.32 16.42 13.04
C GLU A 33 -25.65 14.93 12.78
N ARG A 34 -25.21 14.39 11.62
CA ARG A 34 -25.47 13.00 11.20
C ARG A 34 -24.20 12.29 10.73
N LEU A 35 -23.06 12.67 11.29
CA LEU A 35 -21.76 12.12 10.96
C LEU A 35 -20.96 11.92 12.25
N VAL A 36 -20.49 10.70 12.48
CA VAL A 36 -19.70 10.33 13.66
C VAL A 36 -18.57 9.40 13.23
N THR A 37 -17.34 9.74 13.56
CA THR A 37 -16.19 8.84 13.46
C THR A 37 -16.02 8.04 14.75
N HIS A 38 -16.09 6.72 14.64
CA HIS A 38 -15.66 5.79 15.69
C HIS A 38 -14.18 5.48 15.55
N ARG A 39 -13.45 5.40 16.65
CA ARG A 39 -12.04 4.99 16.68
C ARG A 39 -11.83 3.74 17.50
N PHE A 40 -10.92 2.89 17.06
CA PHE A 40 -10.51 1.65 17.72
C PHE A 40 -8.99 1.58 17.78
N ALA A 41 -8.43 0.92 18.80
CA ALA A 41 -6.99 0.66 18.85
C ALA A 41 -6.57 -0.15 17.61
N ALA A 42 -5.45 0.22 16.98
CA ALA A 42 -4.88 -0.57 15.88
C ALA A 42 -3.83 -1.54 16.42
N HIS A 43 -3.95 -2.80 16.03
CA HIS A 43 -2.96 -3.85 16.29
C HIS A 43 -2.29 -4.32 14.99
N VAL A 44 -2.04 -3.37 14.10
CA VAL A 44 -1.37 -3.62 12.80
C VAL A 44 0.14 -3.45 12.99
N PRO A 45 0.97 -4.42 12.60
CA PRO A 45 2.43 -4.29 12.66
C PRO A 45 2.91 -3.03 11.93
N GLY A 46 3.79 -2.25 12.59
CA GLY A 46 4.31 -0.98 12.04
C GLY A 46 3.42 0.25 12.28
N TYR A 47 2.19 0.07 12.77
CA TYR A 47 1.25 1.16 13.12
C TYR A 47 1.08 1.28 14.63
N GLU A 48 2.18 1.19 15.38
CA GLU A 48 2.15 1.25 16.84
C GLU A 48 1.60 2.59 17.34
N GLY A 49 0.60 2.53 18.21
CA GLY A 49 -0.11 3.70 18.73
C GLY A 49 -1.05 4.36 17.72
N TRP A 50 -1.35 3.75 16.57
CA TRP A 50 -2.37 4.25 15.65
C TRP A 50 -3.77 3.77 16.04
N HIS A 51 -4.78 4.42 15.48
CA HIS A 51 -6.18 4.01 15.61
C HIS A 51 -6.77 3.67 14.24
N TRP A 52 -7.54 2.59 14.19
CA TRP A 52 -8.54 2.40 13.14
C TRP A 52 -9.64 3.42 13.34
N PHE A 53 -10.20 3.94 12.24
CA PHE A 53 -11.40 4.76 12.28
C PHE A 53 -12.44 4.25 11.29
N ALA A 54 -13.71 4.39 11.66
CA ALA A 54 -14.84 4.18 10.78
C ALA A 54 -15.81 5.37 10.92
N THR A 55 -16.00 6.10 9.83
CA THR A 55 -16.93 7.23 9.80
C THR A 55 -18.30 6.74 9.39
N LEU A 56 -19.29 6.95 10.26
CA LEU A 56 -20.66 6.56 10.02
C LEU A 56 -21.54 7.77 9.75
N ALA A 57 -22.38 7.67 8.73
CA ALA A 57 -23.43 8.64 8.44
C ALA A 57 -24.84 8.03 8.59
N ARG A 58 -25.83 8.92 8.66
CA ARG A 58 -27.24 8.56 8.60
C ARG A 58 -27.97 9.38 7.55
N VAL A 59 -28.44 8.70 6.51
CA VAL A 59 -29.28 9.29 5.46
C VAL A 59 -30.56 9.87 6.08
N PRO A 60 -31.09 11.02 5.60
CA PRO A 60 -32.35 11.56 6.08
C PRO A 60 -33.50 10.55 6.03
N ARG A 61 -34.24 10.43 7.15
CA ARG A 61 -35.33 9.45 7.36
C ARG A 61 -34.87 7.97 7.37
N GLY A 62 -33.58 7.69 7.24
CA GLY A 62 -32.99 6.36 7.35
C GLY A 62 -32.90 5.89 8.81
N LYS A 63 -33.17 4.59 9.01
CA LYS A 63 -33.09 3.93 10.32
C LYS A 63 -31.73 3.32 10.61
N ASP A 64 -30.94 3.09 9.57
CA ASP A 64 -29.65 2.41 9.67
C ASP A 64 -28.49 3.39 9.53
N ALA A 65 -27.37 3.05 10.18
CA ALA A 65 -26.11 3.76 9.97
C ALA A 65 -25.42 3.17 8.74
N THR A 66 -24.75 4.01 7.95
CA THR A 66 -23.96 3.59 6.78
C THR A 66 -22.51 4.00 6.98
N VAL A 67 -21.58 3.13 6.61
CA VAL A 67 -20.14 3.44 6.62
C VAL A 67 -19.81 4.33 5.43
N CYS A 68 -19.17 5.46 5.68
CA CYS A 68 -18.68 6.37 4.64
C CYS A 68 -17.26 6.01 4.21
N GLU A 69 -16.41 5.74 5.18
CA GLU A 69 -14.99 5.46 5.00
C GLU A 69 -14.43 4.76 6.23
N VAL A 70 -13.32 4.06 6.01
CA VAL A 70 -12.52 3.41 7.03
C VAL A 70 -11.05 3.63 6.74
N GLY A 71 -10.22 3.62 7.77
CA GLY A 71 -8.78 3.71 7.59
C GLY A 71 -8.02 3.81 8.91
N LEU A 72 -6.74 4.15 8.80
CA LEU A 72 -5.84 4.34 9.94
C LEU A 72 -5.52 5.82 10.11
N LEU A 73 -5.53 6.29 11.36
CA LEU A 73 -5.09 7.62 11.74
C LEU A 73 -4.11 7.54 12.91
N PRO A 74 -3.06 8.38 12.90
CA PRO A 74 -2.16 8.46 14.04
C PRO A 74 -2.92 8.99 15.27
N SER A 75 -2.65 8.40 16.43
CA SER A 75 -3.04 8.97 17.73
C SER A 75 -1.88 9.79 18.32
N GLU A 76 -2.10 10.35 19.50
CA GLU A 76 -1.06 11.06 20.26
C GLU A 76 0.14 10.16 20.62
N ASN A 77 -0.07 8.85 20.65
CA ASN A 77 0.97 7.86 20.97
C ASN A 77 1.53 7.17 19.72
N ALA A 78 1.17 7.64 18.52
CA ALA A 78 1.58 6.99 17.28
C ALA A 78 3.09 7.14 17.02
N LEU A 79 3.73 6.03 16.65
CA LEU A 79 5.04 6.07 16.03
C LEU A 79 4.89 6.67 14.62
N LEU A 80 5.42 7.88 14.45
CA LEU A 80 5.37 8.61 13.18
C LEU A 80 6.64 8.38 12.37
N ALA A 81 6.49 8.42 11.05
CA ALA A 81 7.61 8.44 10.14
C ALA A 81 8.47 9.70 10.36
N PRO A 82 9.78 9.62 10.08
CA PRO A 82 10.62 10.82 10.02
C PRO A 82 10.15 11.75 8.90
N ASP A 83 10.65 12.98 8.93
CA ASP A 83 10.35 13.97 7.90
C ASP A 83 10.73 13.46 6.50
N TRP A 84 9.89 13.78 5.53
CA TRP A 84 10.12 13.39 4.15
C TRP A 84 11.32 14.16 3.59
N VAL A 85 12.28 13.41 3.06
CA VAL A 85 13.46 13.96 2.36
C VAL A 85 13.24 13.85 0.84
N PRO A 86 13.52 14.87 0.01
CA PRO A 86 13.45 14.77 -1.45
C PRO A 86 14.22 13.58 -2.02
N TRP A 87 13.69 12.95 -3.07
CA TRP A 87 14.35 11.78 -3.67
C TRP A 87 15.78 12.07 -4.10
N SER A 88 16.04 13.23 -4.71
CA SER A 88 17.39 13.67 -5.13
C SER A 88 18.40 13.74 -4.00
N GLU A 89 17.95 13.95 -2.76
CA GLU A 89 18.80 13.99 -1.56
C GLU A 89 18.98 12.61 -0.93
N ARG A 90 18.21 11.59 -1.36
CA ARG A 90 18.36 10.19 -0.95
C ARG A 90 19.32 9.42 -1.85
N VAL A 91 19.55 9.89 -3.08
CA VAL A 91 20.45 9.26 -4.06
C VAL A 91 21.86 9.23 -3.49
N ARG A 92 22.40 8.03 -3.37
CA ARG A 92 23.78 7.82 -2.96
C ARG A 92 24.71 7.77 -4.18
N PRO A 93 25.99 8.08 -4.04
CA PRO A 93 26.94 8.03 -5.16
C PRO A 93 26.94 6.67 -5.87
N GLU A 94 26.76 5.57 -5.14
CA GLU A 94 26.67 4.22 -5.69
C GLU A 94 25.44 3.99 -6.58
N ASP A 95 24.33 4.71 -6.35
CA ASP A 95 23.09 4.55 -7.13
C ASP A 95 23.24 5.08 -8.57
N THR A 96 24.24 5.93 -8.81
CA THR A 96 24.55 6.50 -10.14
C THR A 96 25.71 5.80 -10.86
N ALA A 97 26.45 4.93 -10.18
CA ALA A 97 27.69 4.34 -10.71
C ALA A 97 27.45 3.27 -11.80
N GLU A 98 26.26 2.67 -11.85
CA GLU A 98 25.92 1.62 -12.83
C GLU A 98 25.45 2.17 -14.18
N GLU A 99 24.89 3.39 -14.22
CA GLU A 99 24.39 4.01 -15.47
C GLU A 99 25.52 4.49 -16.39
N ASP A 100 26.69 4.83 -15.83
CA ASP A 100 27.88 5.25 -16.60
C ASP A 100 28.71 4.06 -17.13
N ALA A 101 28.40 2.82 -16.72
CA ALA A 101 29.18 1.63 -17.09
C ALA A 101 28.75 0.96 -18.41
N VAL A 102 27.77 1.54 -19.14
CA VAL A 102 27.53 1.16 -20.54
C VAL A 102 28.54 1.89 -21.43
N ALA A 103 29.81 1.50 -21.30
CA ALA A 103 30.79 1.82 -22.34
C ALA A 103 30.24 1.27 -23.66
N PRO A 104 30.28 2.03 -24.78
CA PRO A 104 30.10 1.42 -26.07
C PRO A 104 31.14 0.31 -26.15
N LYS A 105 30.69 -0.95 -26.28
CA LYS A 105 31.59 -2.00 -26.72
C LYS A 105 32.11 -1.49 -28.06
N ASP A 106 33.37 -1.05 -28.08
CA ASP A 106 34.15 -0.90 -29.29
C ASP A 106 34.20 -2.28 -29.93
N VAL A 107 33.13 -2.64 -30.63
CA VAL A 107 33.16 -3.65 -31.67
C VAL A 107 33.93 -3.00 -32.80
N ALA A 108 35.26 -2.99 -32.68
CA ALA A 108 36.11 -2.85 -33.85
C ALA A 108 35.72 -4.01 -34.78
N PRO A 109 35.14 -3.74 -35.96
CA PRO A 109 34.82 -4.81 -36.88
C PRO A 109 36.13 -5.20 -37.55
N GLU A 110 36.92 -6.07 -36.93
CA GLU A 110 37.86 -6.88 -37.68
C GLU A 110 37.02 -7.91 -38.44
N ASP A 111 36.77 -7.61 -39.72
CA ASP A 111 36.10 -8.43 -40.74
C ASP A 111 34.55 -8.43 -40.80
N ALA A 112 33.89 -7.28 -40.65
CA ALA A 112 32.50 -7.15 -41.13
C ALA A 112 32.48 -6.85 -42.65
N THR A 113 31.97 -7.78 -43.45
CA THR A 113 31.66 -7.49 -44.86
C THR A 113 30.37 -6.65 -44.96
N PRO A 114 30.18 -5.87 -46.03
CA PRO A 114 28.96 -5.05 -46.20
C PRO A 114 27.65 -5.85 -46.15
N GLU A 115 27.70 -7.16 -46.35
CA GLU A 115 26.55 -8.06 -46.33
C GLU A 115 26.10 -8.41 -44.89
N ASP A 116 27.03 -8.44 -43.92
CA ASP A 116 26.71 -8.71 -42.51
C ASP A 116 26.04 -7.53 -41.81
N ALA A 117 26.37 -6.29 -42.20
CA ALA A 117 25.76 -5.08 -41.63
C ALA A 117 24.27 -4.90 -41.99
N ALA A 118 23.80 -5.58 -43.04
CA ALA A 118 22.41 -5.54 -43.48
C ALA A 118 21.54 -6.64 -42.85
N ARG A 119 22.14 -7.60 -42.15
CA ARG A 119 21.39 -8.68 -41.50
C ARG A 119 20.82 -8.15 -40.18
N VAL A 120 19.53 -7.82 -40.19
CA VAL A 120 18.78 -7.63 -38.95
C VAL A 120 18.76 -8.99 -38.25
N PRO A 121 19.35 -9.15 -37.04
CA PRO A 121 19.22 -10.37 -36.29
C PRO A 121 17.73 -10.57 -35.97
N GLU A 122 17.19 -11.72 -36.35
CA GLU A 122 15.84 -12.11 -36.00
C GLU A 122 15.81 -12.26 -34.48
N ALA A 123 15.13 -11.32 -33.82
CA ALA A 123 14.92 -11.41 -32.39
C ALA A 123 13.95 -12.56 -32.16
N ASP A 124 14.45 -13.67 -31.62
CA ASP A 124 13.61 -14.68 -30.99
C ASP A 124 12.90 -14.02 -29.81
N ILE A 125 11.71 -13.49 -30.07
CA ILE A 125 10.76 -13.11 -29.04
C ILE A 125 10.31 -14.40 -28.35
N ALA A 126 11.05 -14.79 -27.33
CA ALA A 126 10.56 -15.79 -26.39
C ALA A 126 9.29 -15.22 -25.75
N GLU A 127 8.13 -15.76 -26.14
CA GLU A 127 6.90 -15.62 -25.37
C GLU A 127 7.18 -16.16 -23.97
N THR A 128 7.42 -15.26 -23.02
CA THR A 128 7.39 -15.62 -21.61
C THR A 128 5.92 -15.73 -21.23
N ASP A 129 5.40 -16.95 -21.25
CA ASP A 129 4.17 -17.27 -20.54
C ASP A 129 4.39 -16.85 -19.08
N ALA A 130 3.59 -15.88 -18.63
CA ALA A 130 3.59 -15.45 -17.24
C ALA A 130 2.92 -16.57 -16.42
N GLU A 131 3.71 -17.56 -16.01
CA GLU A 131 3.28 -18.53 -15.02
C GLU A 131 3.12 -17.83 -13.67
N ALA A 132 1.86 -17.64 -13.27
CA ALA A 132 1.50 -17.18 -11.94
C ALA A 132 2.04 -18.16 -10.90
N ALA A 133 2.90 -17.68 -10.00
CA ALA A 133 3.42 -18.49 -8.90
C ALA A 133 2.27 -19.04 -8.04
N PRO A 134 2.22 -20.35 -7.73
CA PRO A 134 1.26 -20.89 -6.79
C PRO A 134 1.63 -20.45 -5.36
N GLY A 135 0.60 -20.06 -4.61
CA GLY A 135 0.72 -19.62 -3.22
C GLY A 135 1.41 -20.65 -2.33
N GLY A 136 2.36 -20.18 -1.53
CA GLY A 136 2.98 -20.98 -0.48
C GLY A 136 2.06 -21.08 0.73
N GLU A 137 1.50 -22.27 0.97
CA GLU A 137 0.97 -22.66 2.26
C GLU A 137 2.14 -22.91 3.23
N SER A 138 2.17 -22.20 4.36
CA SER A 138 3.07 -22.53 5.48
C SER A 138 2.47 -23.66 6.32
N PRO A 139 3.27 -24.68 6.72
CA PRO A 139 2.78 -25.75 7.56
C PRO A 139 2.71 -25.33 9.03
N VAL A 140 1.61 -25.71 9.65
CA VAL A 140 1.36 -25.70 11.09
C VAL A 140 2.35 -26.61 11.80
N ALA A 141 2.96 -26.12 12.88
CA ALA A 141 3.64 -26.91 13.90
C ALA A 141 3.09 -26.52 15.28
#